data_AF-A0AAJ6NQC8-F1
#
_entry.id   AF-A0AAJ6NQC8-F1
#
_cell.length_a   1.000
_cell.length_b   1.000
_cell.length_c   1.000
_cell.angle_alpha   90.00
_cell.angle_beta   90.00
_cell.angle_gamma   90.00
#
_symmetry.space_group_name_H-M   'P 1'
#
loop_
_entity.id
_entity.type
_entity.pdbx_description
1 polymer ?
#
loop_
_entity_poly.entity_id
_entity_poly.type
_entity_poly.pdbx_seq_one_letter_code
_entity_poly.pdbx_strand_id
1 'polypeptide(L)' 'MWEDPIIEEIYQARQAHANQFNHDLQAIYQDLKAQERKSKRKFVSYLPKLLKDVSLLHKT' A
#
# COMPACT_ATOMS: atom_id res chain seq x y z
N MET A 1 -28.03 4.08 -1.13
CA MET A 1 -26.55 4.06 -1.01
C MET A 1 -26.03 4.64 -2.30
N TRP A 2 -25.20 5.69 -2.27
CA TRP A 2 -24.65 6.28 -3.49
C TRP A 2 -23.50 5.36 -3.96
N GLU A 3 -23.61 4.86 -5.19
CA GLU A 3 -22.50 4.16 -5.84
C GLU A 3 -21.56 5.18 -6.47
N ASP A 4 -20.32 5.19 -6.00
CA ASP A 4 -19.27 6.04 -6.53
C ASP A 4 -18.61 5.33 -7.72
N PRO A 5 -18.70 5.88 -8.95
CA PRO A 5 -18.13 5.26 -10.13
C PRO A 5 -16.62 5.03 -10.04
N ILE A 6 -15.88 5.83 -9.25
CA ILE A 6 -14.44 5.67 -9.03
C ILE A 6 -14.17 4.41 -8.19
N ILE A 7 -15.01 4.14 -7.19
CA ILE A 7 -14.87 2.97 -6.34
C ILE A 7 -15.13 1.69 -7.15
N GLU A 8 -16.15 1.70 -8.00
CA GLU A 8 -16.45 0.57 -8.90
C GLU A 8 -15.28 0.26 -9.83
N GLU A 9 -14.67 1.28 -10.45
CA GLU A 9 -13.48 1.09 -11.30
C GLU A 9 -12.32 0.43 -10.51
N ILE A 10 -12.08 0.89 -9.28
CA ILE A 10 -11.05 0.32 -8.41
C ILE A 10 -11.35 -1.15 -8.09
N TYR A 11 -12.60 -1.50 -7.81
CA TYR A 11 -12.97 -2.88 -7.53
C TYR A 11 -12.80 -3.78 -8.75
N GLN A 12 -13.24 -3.33 -9.94
CA GLN A 12 -13.05 -4.09 -11.18
C GLN A 12 -11.57 -4.35 -11.47
N ALA A 13 -10.72 -3.33 -11.33
CA ALA A 13 -9.28 -3.48 -11.54
C ALA A 13 -8.64 -4.46 -10.55
N ARG A 14 -9.00 -4.38 -9.26
CA ARG A 14 -8.50 -5.30 -8.23
C ARG A 14 -8.97 -6.74 -8.46
N GLN A 15 -10.25 -6.92 -8.81
CA GLN A 15 -10.80 -8.24 -9.09
C GLN A 15 -10.15 -8.89 -10.31
N ALA A 16 -9.95 -8.12 -11.39
CA ALA A 16 -9.27 -8.59 -12.58
C ALA A 16 -7.83 -9.03 -12.27
N HIS A 17 -7.08 -8.26 -11.48
CA HIS A 17 -5.72 -8.64 -11.06
C HIS A 17 -5.74 -9.88 -10.17
N ALA A 18 -6.63 -9.96 -9.18
CA ALA A 18 -6.73 -11.14 -8.30
C ALA A 18 -7.09 -12.42 -9.07
N ASN A 19 -7.98 -12.34 -10.06
CA ASN A 19 -8.36 -13.45 -10.91
C ASN A 19 -7.18 -14.01 -11.71
N GLN A 20 -6.24 -13.17 -12.15
CA GLN A 20 -5.03 -13.63 -12.87
C GLN A 20 -4.15 -14.56 -12.02
N PHE A 21 -4.25 -14.47 -10.69
CA PHE A 21 -3.49 -15.27 -9.74
C PHE A 21 -4.36 -16.28 -8.98
N ASN A 22 -5.62 -16.52 -9.42
CA ASN A 22 -6.57 -17.39 -8.72
C ASN A 22 -6.73 -17.03 -7.24
N HIS A 23 -6.68 -15.73 -6.91
CA HIS A 23 -6.71 -15.23 -5.53
C HIS A 23 -5.58 -15.73 -4.62
N ASP A 24 -4.48 -16.24 -5.16
CA ASP A 24 -3.28 -16.57 -4.38
C ASP A 24 -2.57 -15.28 -3.95
N LEU A 25 -2.70 -14.95 -2.67
CA LEU A 25 -2.09 -13.76 -2.06
C LEU A 25 -0.57 -13.76 -2.17
N GLN A 26 0.07 -14.93 -2.06
CA GLN A 26 1.52 -15.02 -2.17
C GLN A 26 1.97 -14.72 -3.59
N ALA A 27 1.26 -15.25 -4.60
CA ALA A 27 1.58 -14.99 -6.00
C ALA A 27 1.40 -13.51 -6.38
N ILE A 28 0.31 -12.88 -5.92
CA ILE A 28 0.05 -11.44 -6.10
C ILE A 28 1.18 -10.62 -5.46
N TYR A 29 1.57 -10.95 -4.23
CA TYR A 29 2.67 -10.28 -3.54
C TYR A 29 3.96 -10.36 -4.35
N GLN A 30 4.33 -11.55 -4.85
CA GLN A 30 5.56 -11.72 -5.63
C GLN A 30 5.54 -10.91 -6.94
N ASP A 31 4.40 -10.86 -7.64
CA ASP A 31 4.23 -10.02 -8.84
C ASP A 31 4.47 -8.53 -8.52
N LEU A 32 3.82 -8.01 -7.47
CA LEU A 32 4.01 -6.61 -7.05
C LEU A 32 5.47 -6.31 -6.68
N LYS A 33 6.16 -7.21 -5.97
CA LYS A 33 7.58 -7.05 -5.66
C LYS A 33 8.45 -7.10 -6.92
N ALA A 34 8.11 -7.92 -7.91
CA ALA A 34 8.81 -7.95 -9.19
C ALA A 34 8.62 -6.65 -9.98
N GLN A 35 7.40 -6.10 -10.01
CA GLN A 35 7.10 -4.81 -10.62
C GLN A 35 7.86 -3.66 -9.93
N GLU A 36 7.90 -3.66 -8.60
CA GLU A 36 8.65 -2.67 -7.82
C GLU A 36 10.14 -2.68 -8.18
N ARG A 37 10.77 -3.86 -8.25
CA ARG A 37 12.19 -4.01 -8.64
C ARG A 37 12.46 -3.55 -10.08
N LYS A 38 11.51 -3.76 -10.99
CA LYS A 38 11.59 -3.27 -12.38
C LYS A 38 11.36 -1.77 -12.47
N SER A 39 10.66 -1.18 -11.50
CA SER A 39 10.45 0.24 -11.45
C SER A 39 11.81 0.91 -11.26
N LYS A 40 12.19 1.80 -12.18
CA LYS A 40 13.44 2.59 -12.07
C LYS A 40 13.39 3.63 -10.94
N ARG A 41 12.47 3.46 -9.98
CA ARG A 41 12.22 4.37 -8.86
C ARG A 41 13.19 4.03 -7.74
N LYS A 42 13.64 5.06 -7.03
CA LYS A 42 14.50 4.89 -5.86
C LYS A 42 13.66 4.42 -4.68
N PHE A 43 13.93 3.22 -4.18
CA PHE A 43 13.38 2.76 -2.91
C PHE A 43 14.10 3.49 -1.76
N VAL A 44 13.32 4.12 -0.88
CA VAL A 44 13.85 4.85 0.28
C VAL A 44 13.15 4.37 1.54
N SER A 45 13.93 4.20 2.60
CA SER A 45 13.42 3.94 3.95
C SER A 45 13.72 5.17 4.79
N TYR A 46 12.69 5.77 5.37
CA TYR A 46 12.83 6.90 6.27
C TYR A 46 12.86 6.39 7.71
N LEU A 47 13.69 7.02 8.55
CA LEU A 47 13.66 6.78 9.98
C LEU A 47 12.29 7.17 10.54
N PRO A 48 11.81 6.51 11.61
CA PRO A 48 10.60 6.92 12.30
C PRO A 48 10.69 8.41 12.68
N LYS A 49 9.55 9.12 12.56
CA LYS A 49 9.47 10.51 13.03
C LYS A 49 9.64 10.51 14.55
N LEU A 50 10.75 11.04 15.04
CA LEU A 50 10.95 11.24 16.47
C LEU A 50 9.92 12.24 16.98
N LEU A 51 9.23 11.89 18.07
CA LEU A 51 8.41 12.84 18.80
C LEU A 51 9.36 13.90 19.38
N LYS A 52 9.05 15.19 19.16
CA LYS A 52 9.78 16.28 19.83
C LYS A 52 9.57 16.13 21.33
N ASP A 53 10.63 16.37 22.11
CA ASP A 53 10.79 16.01 23.52
C ASP A 53 9.49 15.81 24.32
N VAL A 54 9.38 14.60 24.88
CA VAL A 54 8.37 14.16 25.85
C VAL A 54 8.43 14.96 27.17
N SER A 55 9.39 15.88 27.32
CA SER A 55 9.57 16.76 28.49
C SER A 55 8.41 17.74 28.72
N LEU A 56 7.51 17.92 27.75
CA LEU A 56 6.31 18.76 27.89
C LEU A 56 5.06 17.99 28.39
N LEU A 57 5.12 16.67 28.53
CA LEU A 57 3.98 15.83 28.91
C LEU A 57 3.82 15.64 30.43
N HIS A 58 4.78 16.10 31.25
CA HIS A 58 4.74 15.97 32.72
C HIS A 58 5.04 17.29 33.45
N LYS A 59 4.44 18.41 33.05
CA LYS A 59 4.37 19.59 33.92
C LYS A 59 3.17 19.42 34.86
N THR A 60 3.42 18.77 35.99
CA THR A 60 2.63 18.90 37.25
C THR A 60 2.76 20.29 37.83
#